data_AF-A0A496QSC1-F1
#
_entry.id   AF-A0A496QSC1-F1
#
_cell.length_a   1.000
_cell.length_b   1.000
_cell.length_c   1.000
_cell.angle_alpha   90.00
_cell.angle_beta   90.00
_cell.angle_gamma   90.00
#
_symmetry.space_group_name_H-M   'P 1'
#
loop_
_entity.id
_entity.type
_entity.pdbx_description
1 polymer ?
#
loop_
_entity_poly.entity_id
_entity_poly.type
_entity_poly.pdbx_seq_one_letter_code
_entity_poly.pdbx_strand_id
1 'polypeptide(L)'
;MAEVVGSAAGLRKDQLPLMAVVNTTSPLNNDPGELDAFFEYLRPGVPIMIAPEVQAGATASATIAGALVQATAEFLALACVAQLVNPGNPLVYGTVSSVFDMKKMMLPYGAPEA
;
A
#
# COMPACT_ATOMS: atom_id res chain seq x y z
N MET A 1 2.21 -11.59 18.17
CA MET A 1 1.28 -12.68 17.79
C MET A 1 1.81 -13.50 16.63
N ALA A 2 2.12 -12.89 15.48
CA ALA A 2 2.66 -13.61 14.31
C ALA A 2 3.94 -14.42 14.62
N GLU A 3 4.85 -13.89 15.43
CA GLU A 3 6.06 -14.62 15.85
C GLU A 3 5.75 -15.86 16.72
N VAL A 4 4.79 -15.76 17.64
CA VAL A 4 4.35 -16.88 18.49
C VAL A 4 3.72 -17.98 17.64
N VAL A 5 2.84 -17.60 16.70
CA VAL A 5 2.20 -18.54 15.77
C VAL A 5 3.22 -19.16 14.83
N GLY A 6 4.15 -18.35 14.30
CA GLY A 6 5.22 -18.81 13.43
C GLY A 6 6.14 -19.81 14.12
N SER A 7 6.57 -19.52 15.35
CA SER A 7 7.39 -20.44 16.14
C SER A 7 6.67 -21.75 16.46
N ALA A 8 5.36 -21.71 16.78
CA ALA A 8 4.57 -22.90 17.03
C ALA A 8 4.43 -23.78 15.77
N ALA A 9 4.44 -23.17 14.57
CA ALA A 9 4.39 -23.84 13.28
C ALA A 9 5.77 -24.24 12.71
N GLY A 10 6.87 -23.96 13.43
CA GLY A 10 8.24 -24.22 12.95
C GLY A 10 8.68 -23.34 11.78
N LEU A 11 8.04 -22.18 11.59
CA LEU A 11 8.36 -21.23 10.53
C LEU A 11 9.61 -20.41 10.87
N ARG A 12 10.40 -20.10 9.84
CA ARG A 12 11.53 -19.17 9.97
C ARG A 12 11.02 -17.74 10.19
N LYS A 13 11.89 -16.85 10.70
CA LYS A 13 11.55 -15.43 10.94
C LYS A 13 11.12 -14.67 9.67
N ASP A 14 11.61 -15.07 8.50
CA ASP A 14 11.23 -14.53 7.18
C ASP A 14 9.95 -15.18 6.61
N GLN A 15 9.34 -16.12 7.32
CA GLN A 15 8.14 -16.86 6.90
C GLN A 15 6.97 -16.62 7.85
N LEU A 16 6.90 -15.45 8.48
CA LEU A 16 5.78 -15.12 9.34
C LEU A 16 4.46 -15.25 8.56
N PRO A 17 3.41 -15.86 9.13
CA PRO A 17 2.11 -16.01 8.48
C PRO A 17 1.32 -14.69 8.55
N LEU A 18 1.94 -13.62 8.07
CA LEU A 18 1.44 -12.25 8.11
C LEU A 18 1.86 -11.53 6.84
N MET A 19 0.93 -10.81 6.24
CA MET A 19 1.22 -9.79 5.23
C MET A 19 0.58 -8.50 5.72
N ALA A 20 1.35 -7.42 5.73
CA ALA A 20 0.84 -6.09 6.05
C ALA A 20 0.29 -5.43 4.80
N VAL A 21 -0.75 -4.62 4.97
CA VAL A 21 -1.24 -3.71 3.94
C VAL A 21 -0.98 -2.30 4.45
N VAL A 22 -0.30 -1.50 3.65
CA VAL A 22 0.02 -0.11 3.95
C VAL A 22 -0.45 0.76 2.81
N ASN A 23 -1.25 1.76 3.12
CA ASN A 23 -1.84 2.66 2.14
C ASN A 23 -1.13 4.01 2.21
N THR A 24 -1.04 4.66 1.06
CA THR A 24 -0.65 6.06 0.98
C THR A 24 -1.89 6.94 1.16
N THR A 25 -1.70 8.13 1.70
CA THR A 25 -2.75 9.14 1.77
C THR A 25 -2.69 10.01 0.53
N SER A 26 -3.43 9.64 -0.51
CA SER A 26 -3.45 10.43 -1.75
C SER A 26 -4.09 11.82 -1.49
N PRO A 27 -3.59 12.90 -2.11
CA PRO A 27 -2.52 12.93 -3.11
C PRO A 27 -1.11 13.02 -2.49
N LEU A 28 -0.24 12.07 -2.85
CA LEU A 28 1.21 12.14 -2.63
C LEU A 28 1.63 12.41 -1.18
N ASN A 29 0.86 11.93 -0.20
CA ASN A 29 1.14 12.09 1.21
C ASN A 29 1.10 10.74 1.94
N ASN A 30 1.62 10.70 3.16
CA ASN A 30 1.55 9.54 4.04
C ASN A 30 1.18 10.00 5.44
N ASP A 31 0.23 9.28 6.07
CA ASP A 31 -0.11 9.51 7.47
C ASP A 31 1.06 9.08 8.38
N PRO A 32 1.49 9.93 9.34
CA PRO A 32 2.58 9.58 10.25
C PRO A 32 2.35 8.30 11.06
N GLY A 33 1.11 8.02 11.48
CA GLY A 33 0.78 6.81 12.23
C GLY A 33 0.85 5.55 11.37
N GLU A 34 0.47 5.66 10.10
CA GLU A 34 0.62 4.56 9.13
C GLU A 34 2.10 4.30 8.78
N LEU A 35 2.92 5.36 8.73
CA LEU A 35 4.37 5.23 8.58
C LEU A 35 5.02 4.55 9.80
N ASP A 36 4.59 4.86 11.02
CA ASP A 36 5.10 4.20 12.22
C ASP A 36 4.84 2.68 12.14
N ALA A 37 3.62 2.28 11.77
CA ALA A 37 3.29 0.87 11.56
C ALA A 37 4.13 0.24 10.42
N PHE A 38 4.30 0.95 9.31
CA PHE A 38 5.13 0.52 8.18
C PHE A 38 6.58 0.21 8.60
N PHE A 39 7.21 1.10 9.39
CA PHE A 39 8.56 0.85 9.90
C PHE A 39 8.62 -0.33 10.88
N GLU A 40 7.57 -0.57 11.69
CA GLU A 40 7.49 -1.74 12.55
C GLU A 40 7.37 -3.05 11.76
N TYR A 41 6.70 -3.07 10.60
CA TYR A 41 6.62 -4.25 9.74
C TYR A 41 7.93 -4.56 9.00
N LEU A 42 8.70 -3.52 8.65
CA LEU A 42 9.98 -3.69 7.97
C LEU A 42 11.03 -4.39 8.84
N ARG A 43 11.06 -4.12 10.15
CA ARG A 43 12.05 -4.71 11.08
C ARG A 43 12.09 -6.25 11.08
N PRO A 44 10.95 -6.97 11.22
CA PRO A 44 10.92 -8.42 11.15
C PRO A 44 10.96 -8.98 9.72
N GLY A 45 10.98 -8.13 8.68
CA GLY A 45 10.94 -8.59 7.29
C GLY A 45 9.55 -9.05 6.83
N VAL A 46 8.48 -8.49 7.40
CA VAL A 46 7.11 -8.86 7.01
C VAL A 46 6.87 -8.45 5.55
N PRO A 47 6.29 -9.32 4.70
CA PRO A 47 5.84 -8.93 3.37
C PRO A 47 4.82 -7.78 3.45
N ILE A 48 5.03 -6.74 2.64
CA ILE A 48 4.16 -5.54 2.64
C ILE A 48 3.52 -5.37 1.27
N MET A 49 2.19 -5.33 1.23
CA MET A 49 1.45 -4.80 0.09
C MET A 49 1.29 -3.30 0.27
N ILE A 50 1.93 -2.52 -0.61
CA ILE A 50 1.73 -1.07 -0.66
C ILE A 50 0.57 -0.83 -1.61
N ALA A 51 -0.53 -0.27 -1.10
CA ALA A 51 -1.78 -0.11 -1.83
C ALA A 51 -2.21 1.37 -1.86
N PRO A 52 -1.75 2.14 -2.87
CA PRO A 52 -2.28 3.47 -3.10
C PRO A 52 -3.79 3.43 -3.39
N GLU A 53 -4.53 4.37 -2.80
CA GLU A 53 -5.98 4.55 -2.98
C GLU A 53 -6.27 5.89 -3.65
N VAL A 54 -5.88 6.00 -4.92
CA VAL A 54 -6.20 7.21 -5.69
C VAL A 54 -7.65 7.18 -6.18
N GLN A 55 -8.32 8.31 -6.09
CA GLN A 55 -9.68 8.51 -6.60
C GLN A 55 -9.59 9.46 -7.79
N ALA A 56 -9.69 8.92 -9.00
CA ALA A 56 -9.56 9.72 -10.22
C ALA A 56 -10.68 10.78 -10.27
N GLY A 57 -10.28 12.05 -10.31
CA GLY A 57 -11.21 13.20 -10.27
C GLY A 57 -11.51 13.75 -8.87
N ALA A 58 -10.94 13.16 -7.80
CA ALA A 58 -11.05 13.65 -6.43
C ALA A 58 -9.67 13.79 -5.77
N THR A 59 -9.00 12.68 -5.46
CA THR A 59 -7.67 12.66 -4.82
C THR A 59 -6.52 12.43 -5.81
N ALA A 60 -6.83 12.33 -7.10
CA ALA A 60 -5.87 12.32 -8.19
C ALA A 60 -6.44 12.98 -9.45
N SER A 61 -5.61 13.07 -10.49
CA SER A 61 -6.03 13.51 -11.82
C SER A 61 -7.32 12.82 -12.28
N ALA A 62 -8.20 13.56 -12.96
CA ALA A 62 -9.42 13.00 -13.56
C ALA A 62 -9.15 12.06 -14.74
N THR A 63 -7.93 12.07 -15.29
CA THR A 63 -7.53 11.15 -16.36
C THR A 63 -6.99 9.85 -15.77
N ILE A 64 -7.38 8.70 -16.34
CA ILE A 64 -6.89 7.37 -15.92
C ILE A 64 -5.35 7.33 -15.94
N ALA A 65 -4.74 7.84 -17.01
CA ALA A 65 -3.28 7.88 -17.12
C ALA A 65 -2.63 8.74 -16.01
N GLY A 66 -3.22 9.88 -15.67
CA GLY A 66 -2.70 10.73 -14.59
C GLY A 66 -2.88 10.09 -13.21
N ALA A 67 -4.01 9.45 -12.96
CA ALA A 67 -4.27 8.72 -11.72
C ALA A 67 -3.30 7.54 -11.57
N LEU A 68 -3.06 6.77 -12.64
CA LEU A 68 -2.10 5.67 -12.65
C LEU A 68 -0.68 6.15 -12.34
N VAL A 69 -0.23 7.23 -12.99
CA VAL A 69 1.09 7.82 -12.74
C VAL A 69 1.23 8.25 -11.28
N GLN A 70 0.20 8.90 -10.71
CA GLN A 70 0.21 9.31 -9.31
C GLN A 70 0.27 8.09 -8.37
N ALA A 71 -0.58 7.08 -8.58
CA ALA A 71 -0.57 5.85 -7.77
C ALA A 71 0.79 5.14 -7.83
N THR A 72 1.40 5.06 -9.02
CA THR A 72 2.73 4.48 -9.18
C THR A 72 3.79 5.29 -8.45
N ALA A 73 3.72 6.62 -8.47
CA ALA A 73 4.63 7.47 -7.72
C ALA A 73 4.50 7.26 -6.20
N GLU A 74 3.27 7.15 -5.70
CA GLU A 74 2.98 6.86 -4.29
C GLU A 74 3.53 5.48 -3.87
N PHE A 75 3.31 4.45 -4.68
CA PHE A 75 3.88 3.12 -4.47
C PHE A 75 5.42 3.16 -4.42
N LEU A 76 6.04 3.79 -5.43
CA LEU A 76 7.51 3.83 -5.54
C LEU A 76 8.13 4.59 -4.38
N ALA A 77 7.48 5.63 -3.86
CA ALA A 77 7.97 6.37 -2.70
C ALA A 77 8.16 5.46 -1.48
N LEU A 78 7.12 4.71 -1.09
CA LEU A 78 7.22 3.76 0.03
C LEU A 78 8.10 2.56 -0.30
N ALA A 79 8.06 2.07 -1.55
CA ALA A 79 8.91 0.95 -1.96
C ALA A 79 10.39 1.31 -1.84
N CYS A 80 10.79 2.51 -2.26
CA CYS A 80 12.15 3.01 -2.07
C CYS A 80 12.50 3.10 -0.58
N VAL A 81 11.64 3.65 0.27
CA VAL A 81 11.88 3.72 1.72
C VAL A 81 12.05 2.32 2.33
N ALA A 82 11.18 1.38 1.98
CA ALA A 82 11.28 -0.01 2.43
C ALA A 82 12.64 -0.62 2.08
N GLN A 83 13.09 -0.47 0.83
CA GLN A 83 14.38 -1.01 0.39
C GLN A 83 15.58 -0.29 1.01
N LEU A 84 15.45 0.99 1.39
CA LEU A 84 16.49 1.71 2.13
C LEU A 84 16.59 1.26 3.59
N VAL A 85 15.47 0.93 4.22
CA VAL A 85 15.43 0.52 5.63
C VAL A 85 15.72 -0.95 5.82
N ASN A 86 15.14 -1.82 4.99
CA ASN A 86 15.37 -3.26 5.01
C ASN A 86 15.54 -3.80 3.57
N PRO A 87 16.77 -3.76 3.02
CA PRO A 87 17.04 -4.25 1.67
C PRO A 87 16.57 -5.69 1.47
N GLY A 88 15.79 -5.92 0.42
CA GLY A 88 15.22 -7.24 0.12
C GLY A 88 13.91 -7.56 0.82
N ASN A 89 13.33 -6.62 1.60
CA ASN A 89 11.99 -6.82 2.15
C ASN A 89 10.99 -7.13 1.03
N PRO A 90 10.15 -8.17 1.15
CA PRO A 90 9.18 -8.51 0.11
C PRO A 90 8.12 -7.41 -0.01
N LEU A 91 7.91 -6.91 -1.23
CA LEU A 91 6.93 -5.88 -1.54
C LEU A 91 5.97 -6.35 -2.62
N VAL A 92 4.69 -5.98 -2.49
CA VAL A 92 3.65 -6.20 -3.50
C VAL A 92 3.07 -4.85 -3.89
N TYR A 93 3.01 -4.58 -5.20
CA TYR A 93 2.23 -3.47 -5.74
C TYR A 93 0.75 -3.85 -5.65
N GLY A 94 0.03 -3.20 -4.75
CA GLY A 94 -1.43 -3.25 -4.66
C GLY A 94 -2.06 -1.95 -5.19
N THR A 95 -3.37 -1.97 -5.35
CA THR A 95 -4.17 -0.77 -5.57
C THR A 95 -5.61 -1.06 -5.17
N VAL A 96 -6.25 -0.07 -4.57
CA VAL A 96 -7.71 -0.02 -4.36
C VAL A 96 -8.31 1.19 -5.06
N SER A 97 -7.57 1.76 -6.02
CA SER A 97 -7.91 2.98 -6.73
C SER A 97 -9.10 2.79 -7.67
N SER A 98 -9.90 3.84 -7.85
CA SER A 98 -11.03 3.84 -8.78
C SER A 98 -11.38 5.27 -9.23
N VAL A 99 -12.43 5.43 -10.04
CA VAL A 99 -12.95 6.73 -10.47
C VAL A 99 -13.95 7.28 -9.46
N PHE A 100 -13.93 8.57 -9.19
CA PHE A 100 -14.93 9.21 -8.33
C PHE A 100 -16.18 9.61 -9.13
N ASP A 101 -17.35 9.06 -8.80
CA ASP A 101 -18.62 9.47 -9.41
C ASP A 101 -19.04 10.83 -8.83
N MET A 102 -18.75 11.91 -9.56
CA MET A 102 -19.09 13.28 -9.14
C MET A 102 -20.59 13.54 -9.04
N LYS A 103 -21.45 12.76 -9.72
CA LYS A 103 -22.91 12.94 -9.64
C LYS A 103 -23.48 12.32 -8.38
N LYS A 104 -22.98 11.14 -8.01
CA LYS A 104 -23.45 10.38 -6.84
C LYS A 104 -22.60 10.59 -5.59
N MET A 105 -21.46 11.29 -5.72
CA MET A 105 -20.48 11.50 -4.65
C MET A 105 -20.04 10.18 -4.00
N MET A 106 -19.71 9.19 -4.84
CA MET A 106 -19.33 7.85 -4.39
C MET A 106 -18.12 7.31 -5.15
N LEU A 107 -17.46 6.30 -4.58
CA LEU A 107 -16.35 5.58 -5.20
C LEU A 107 -16.83 4.20 -5.71
N PRO A 108 -17.29 4.09 -6.98
CA PRO A 108 -17.75 2.83 -7.55
C PRO A 108 -16.59 1.88 -7.92
N TYR A 109 -16.27 0.91 -7.07
CA TYR A 109 -15.26 -0.12 -7.37
C TYR A 109 -15.58 -1.05 -8.56
N GLY A 110 -16.81 -1.01 -9.08
CA GLY A 110 -17.22 -1.77 -10.27
C GLY A 110 -17.22 -0.96 -11.57
N ALA A 111 -16.63 0.24 -11.57
CA ALA A 111 -16.53 1.09 -12.75
C ALA A 111 -15.51 0.51 -13.77
N PRO A 112 -15.67 0.76 -15.08
CA PRO A 112 -14.76 0.28 -16.10
C PRO A 112 -13.33 0.86 -16.00
N GLU A 113 -13.16 1.95 -15.26
CA GLU A 113 -11.88 2.58 -14.98
C GLU A 113 -11.12 1.96 -13.79
N ALA A 114 -11.76 1.07 -13.01
CA ALA A 114 -11.18 0.41 -11.84
C ALA A 114 -10.21 -0.74 -12.22
#